data_AF-A0A7S3STC1-F1
#
_entry.id   AF-A0A7S3STC1-F1
#
_cell.length_a   1.000
_cell.length_b   1.000
_cell.length_c   1.000
_cell.angle_alpha   90.00
_cell.angle_beta   90.00
_cell.angle_gamma   90.00
#
_symmetry.space_group_name_H-M   'P 1'
#
loop_
_entity.id
_entity.type
_entity.pdbx_description
1 polymer ?
#
loop_
_entity_poly.entity_id
_entity_poly.type
_entity_poly.pdbx_seq_one_letter_code
_entity_poly.pdbx_strand_id
1 'polypeptide(L)'
;VGLKRLAQRLPLSAAQTACLDTVRRAMEAWPGRLAAVRSSAPEEDGTGASFAGVFETKLGVSPEGLEAAVRACFASVFDHRVFSYAGAHKPAFAATVMEMVDAATAGVAFSANPLNSDLDEMLVDAGYGLGESVVDGSIVADRFVWD
;
A
#
# COMPACT_ATOMS: atom_id res chain seq x y z
N VAL A 1 -2.28 -9.11 -24.79
CA VAL A 1 -1.30 -9.34 -23.68
C VAL A 1 -0.99 -7.97 -23.09
N GLY A 2 -1.48 -7.66 -21.89
CA GLY A 2 -1.43 -6.29 -21.34
C GLY A 2 -0.05 -5.88 -20.81
N LEU A 3 0.27 -4.57 -20.91
CA LEU A 3 1.52 -3.94 -20.44
C LEU A 3 1.90 -4.36 -19.01
N LYS A 4 0.92 -4.44 -18.11
CA LYS A 4 1.10 -4.89 -16.72
C LYS A 4 1.76 -6.28 -16.60
N ARG A 5 1.34 -7.26 -17.42
CA ARG A 5 1.92 -8.61 -17.44
C ARG A 5 3.33 -8.61 -18.02
N LEU A 6 3.60 -7.74 -18.99
CA LEU A 6 4.93 -7.59 -19.58
C LEU A 6 5.91 -7.02 -18.54
N ALA A 7 5.51 -5.94 -17.85
CA ALA A 7 6.31 -5.27 -16.83
C ALA A 7 6.76 -6.21 -15.71
N GLN A 8 5.88 -7.09 -15.25
CA GLN A 8 6.19 -8.09 -14.22
C GLN A 8 7.29 -9.10 -14.66
N ARG A 9 7.54 -9.26 -15.95
CA ARG A 9 8.52 -10.22 -16.49
C ARG A 9 9.85 -9.58 -16.90
N LEU A 10 9.99 -8.27 -16.76
CA LEU A 10 11.22 -7.57 -17.11
C LEU A 10 12.38 -8.05 -16.22
N PRO A 11 13.58 -8.25 -16.77
CA PRO A 11 14.73 -8.63 -15.96
C PRO A 11 15.06 -7.51 -14.98
N LEU A 12 15.44 -7.89 -13.76
CA LEU A 12 15.96 -6.94 -12.77
C LEU A 12 17.42 -6.64 -13.08
N SER A 13 17.83 -5.40 -12.82
CA SER A 13 19.24 -5.05 -12.79
C SER A 13 19.94 -5.70 -11.59
N ALA A 14 21.28 -5.81 -11.65
CA ALA A 14 22.06 -6.33 -10.53
C ALA A 14 21.82 -5.55 -9.22
N ALA A 15 21.64 -4.22 -9.32
CA ALA A 15 21.34 -3.38 -8.17
C ALA A 15 19.94 -3.67 -7.58
N GLN A 16 18.94 -3.91 -8.43
CA GLN A 16 17.58 -4.27 -7.98
C GLN A 16 17.57 -5.64 -7.32
N THR A 17 18.28 -6.62 -7.88
CA THR A 17 18.44 -7.96 -7.28
C THR A 17 19.13 -7.86 -5.92
N ALA A 18 20.22 -7.12 -5.81
CA ALA A 18 20.93 -6.93 -4.54
C ALA A 18 20.08 -6.22 -3.47
N CYS A 19 19.25 -5.25 -3.89
CA CYS A 19 18.28 -4.60 -3.00
C CYS A 19 17.24 -5.60 -2.48
N LEU A 20 16.62 -6.39 -3.36
CA LEU A 20 15.66 -7.44 -2.96
C LEU A 20 16.29 -8.44 -1.99
N ASP A 21 17.53 -8.86 -2.23
CA ASP A 21 18.22 -9.80 -1.33
C ASP A 21 18.51 -9.18 0.04
N THR A 22 18.80 -7.88 0.09
CA THR A 22 18.96 -7.14 1.36
C THR A 22 17.65 -7.12 2.14
N VAL A 23 16.53 -6.84 1.46
CA VAL A 23 15.20 -6.84 2.09
C VAL A 23 14.80 -8.24 2.56
N ARG A 24 15.01 -9.28 1.74
CA ARG A 24 14.77 -10.68 2.14
C ARG A 24 15.51 -11.04 3.42
N ARG A 25 16.79 -10.64 3.54
CA ARG A 25 17.58 -10.87 4.75
C ARG A 25 17.03 -10.11 5.97
N ALA A 26 16.54 -8.89 5.78
CA ALA A 26 15.88 -8.14 6.86
C ALA A 26 14.60 -8.84 7.33
N MET A 27 13.81 -9.40 6.39
CA MET A 27 12.58 -10.15 6.70
C MET A 27 12.82 -11.39 7.57
N GLU A 28 14.02 -11.97 7.54
CA GLU A 28 14.37 -13.12 8.40
C GLU A 28 14.33 -12.77 9.89
N ALA A 29 14.53 -11.50 10.24
CA ALA A 29 14.46 -11.02 11.62
C ALA A 29 13.04 -10.65 12.08
N TRP A 30 12.06 -10.64 11.16
CA TRP A 30 10.70 -10.22 11.46
C TRP A 30 9.86 -11.35 12.06
N PRO A 31 9.03 -11.06 13.08
CA PRO A 31 7.97 -11.95 13.53
C PRO A 31 7.13 -12.48 12.36
N GLY A 32 6.96 -13.80 12.30
CA GLY A 32 6.21 -14.48 11.23
C GLY A 32 6.89 -14.48 9.86
N ARG A 33 7.98 -13.72 9.65
CA ARG A 33 8.70 -13.57 8.37
C ARG A 33 7.78 -13.11 7.23
N LEU A 34 6.79 -12.28 7.56
CA LEU A 34 5.81 -11.75 6.61
C LEU A 34 5.98 -10.24 6.45
N ALA A 35 5.72 -9.77 5.23
CA ALA A 35 5.77 -8.36 4.87
C ALA A 35 4.43 -7.83 4.34
N ALA A 36 4.22 -6.54 4.56
CA ALA A 36 3.33 -5.71 3.76
C ALA A 36 4.16 -4.96 2.70
N VAL A 37 3.83 -5.14 1.42
CA VAL A 37 4.44 -4.41 0.30
C VAL A 37 3.40 -3.41 -0.22
N ARG A 38 3.69 -2.12 -0.11
CA ARG A 38 2.79 -1.03 -0.50
C ARG A 38 3.41 -0.17 -1.59
N SER A 39 2.61 0.22 -2.57
CA SER A 39 2.97 1.31 -3.47
C SER A 39 3.17 2.62 -2.71
N SER A 40 4.04 3.47 -3.23
CA SER A 40 4.17 4.85 -2.80
C SER A 40 4.55 5.71 -4.00
N ALA A 41 3.76 6.73 -4.28
CA ALA A 41 4.04 7.71 -5.32
C ALA A 41 3.75 9.13 -4.80
N PRO A 42 4.62 10.13 -5.07
CA PRO A 42 4.37 11.51 -4.64
C PRO A 42 3.02 12.08 -5.10
N GLU A 43 2.51 11.58 -6.21
CA GLU A 43 1.23 12.00 -6.79
C GLU A 43 0.02 11.39 -6.05
N GLU A 44 0.18 10.40 -5.17
CA GLU A 44 -0.93 9.84 -4.35
C GLU A 44 -1.60 10.91 -3.47
N ASP A 45 -0.81 11.85 -2.96
CA ASP A 45 -1.22 12.93 -2.04
C ASP A 45 -1.35 14.30 -2.74
N GLY A 46 -1.43 14.32 -4.07
CA GLY A 46 -1.46 15.55 -4.87
C GLY A 46 -2.78 16.33 -4.77
N THR A 47 -2.69 17.65 -4.80
CA THR A 47 -3.84 18.59 -4.70
C THR A 47 -4.79 18.60 -5.90
N GLY A 48 -4.40 18.01 -7.04
CA GLY A 48 -5.17 18.03 -8.30
C GLY A 48 -5.87 16.72 -8.66
N ALA A 49 -5.37 15.58 -8.18
CA ALA A 49 -5.93 14.25 -8.37
C ALA A 49 -5.32 13.29 -7.35
N SER A 50 -6.14 12.66 -6.51
CA SER A 50 -5.66 11.62 -5.60
C SER A 50 -5.66 10.27 -6.31
N PHE A 51 -4.52 9.60 -6.32
CA PHE A 51 -4.41 8.21 -6.77
C PHE A 51 -4.70 7.21 -5.63
N ALA A 52 -5.29 7.67 -4.53
CA ALA A 52 -5.68 6.80 -3.42
C ALA A 52 -6.51 5.61 -3.92
N GLY A 53 -6.06 4.39 -3.59
CA GLY A 53 -6.71 3.14 -4.00
C GLY A 53 -6.49 2.72 -5.45
N VAL A 54 -5.67 3.42 -6.23
CA VAL A 54 -5.36 3.04 -7.62
C VAL A 54 -4.23 2.01 -7.68
N PHE A 55 -3.23 2.16 -6.82
CA PHE A 55 -2.05 1.31 -6.80
C PHE A 55 -2.22 0.07 -5.92
N GLU A 56 -1.37 -0.93 -6.13
CA GLU A 56 -1.50 -2.23 -5.46
C GLU A 56 -0.75 -2.29 -4.13
N THR A 57 -1.42 -2.82 -3.11
CA THR A 57 -0.83 -3.34 -1.88
C THR A 57 -0.86 -4.87 -1.88
N LYS A 58 0.15 -5.50 -1.26
CA LYS A 58 0.22 -6.94 -1.00
C LYS A 58 0.52 -7.16 0.48
N LEU A 59 -0.38 -7.85 1.18
CA LEU A 59 -0.22 -8.22 2.59
C LEU A 59 0.19 -9.70 2.71
N GLY A 60 0.81 -10.07 3.83
CA GLY A 60 1.18 -11.46 4.11
C GLY A 60 2.21 -12.04 3.15
N VAL A 61 3.15 -11.23 2.68
CA VAL A 61 4.14 -11.63 1.68
C VAL A 61 5.33 -12.33 2.35
N SER A 62 5.63 -13.57 1.94
CA SER A 62 6.82 -14.29 2.41
C SER A 62 8.11 -13.83 1.69
N PRO A 63 9.32 -14.17 2.20
CA PRO A 63 10.57 -13.81 1.54
C PRO A 63 10.69 -14.34 0.10
N GLU A 64 10.12 -15.53 -0.16
CA GLU A 64 10.06 -16.14 -1.48
C GLU A 64 9.10 -15.38 -2.41
N GLY A 65 7.99 -14.87 -1.86
CA GLY A 65 7.00 -14.08 -2.59
C GLY A 65 7.38 -12.62 -2.82
N LEU A 66 8.43 -12.11 -2.16
CA LEU A 66 8.78 -10.69 -2.14
C LEU A 66 8.95 -10.09 -3.54
N GLU A 67 9.68 -10.77 -4.42
CA GLU A 67 9.94 -10.26 -5.76
C GLU A 67 8.64 -10.14 -6.57
N ALA A 68 7.77 -11.15 -6.49
CA ALA A 68 6.48 -11.11 -7.18
C ALA A 68 5.59 -9.98 -6.67
N ALA A 69 5.59 -9.74 -5.35
CA ALA A 69 4.84 -8.65 -4.73
C ALA A 69 5.36 -7.28 -5.16
N VAL A 70 6.67 -7.05 -5.09
CA VAL A 70 7.30 -5.79 -5.53
C VAL A 70 7.03 -5.54 -7.01
N ARG A 71 7.18 -6.55 -7.86
CA ARG A 71 6.85 -6.46 -9.29
C ARG A 71 5.38 -6.12 -9.53
N ALA A 72 4.46 -6.67 -8.73
CA ALA A 72 3.05 -6.35 -8.82
C ALA A 72 2.79 -4.86 -8.50
N CYS A 73 3.41 -4.33 -7.43
CA CYS A 73 3.34 -2.91 -7.08
C CYS A 73 3.88 -2.03 -8.21
N PHE A 74 5.09 -2.27 -8.71
CA PHE A 74 5.63 -1.49 -9.85
C PHE A 74 4.77 -1.60 -11.12
N ALA A 75 4.22 -2.79 -11.38
CA ALA A 75 3.37 -2.99 -12.54
C ALA A 75 2.00 -2.28 -12.42
N SER A 76 1.58 -1.92 -11.20
CA SER A 76 0.32 -1.19 -10.98
C SER A 76 0.32 0.21 -11.59
N VAL A 77 1.49 0.80 -11.87
CA VAL A 77 1.64 2.04 -12.64
C VAL A 77 1.07 1.93 -14.06
N PHE A 78 1.01 0.72 -14.62
CA PHE A 78 0.43 0.47 -15.94
C PHE A 78 -1.07 0.17 -15.89
N ASP A 79 -1.74 0.37 -14.75
CA ASP A 79 -3.19 0.30 -14.69
C ASP A 79 -3.82 1.45 -15.49
N HIS A 80 -4.86 1.16 -16.25
CA HIS A 80 -5.55 2.15 -17.09
C HIS A 80 -5.98 3.41 -16.32
N ARG A 81 -6.36 3.24 -15.05
CA ARG A 81 -6.74 4.35 -14.15
C ARG A 81 -5.58 5.31 -13.94
N VAL A 82 -4.35 4.82 -13.81
CA VAL A 82 -3.16 5.66 -13.63
C VAL A 82 -2.92 6.54 -14.84
N PHE A 83 -3.11 6.00 -16.06
CA PHE A 83 -2.93 6.77 -17.30
C PHE A 83 -3.93 7.92 -17.45
N SER A 84 -5.17 7.74 -16.98
CA SER A 84 -6.18 8.81 -17.01
C SER A 84 -5.80 10.02 -16.16
N TYR A 85 -5.04 9.81 -15.07
CA TYR A 85 -4.63 10.87 -14.16
C TYR A 85 -3.22 11.41 -14.44
N ALA A 86 -2.26 10.57 -14.83
CA ALA A 86 -0.87 10.97 -15.04
C ALA A 86 -0.65 11.76 -16.35
N GLY A 87 -1.55 11.65 -17.33
CA GLY A 87 -1.40 12.27 -18.64
C GLY A 87 -0.10 11.83 -19.32
N ALA A 88 0.76 12.79 -19.68
CA ALA A 88 2.07 12.53 -20.29
C ALA A 88 3.23 12.37 -19.28
N HIS A 89 2.98 12.53 -17.98
CA HIS A 89 4.02 12.47 -16.95
C HIS A 89 4.35 11.03 -16.58
N LYS A 90 5.63 10.77 -16.30
CA LYS A 90 6.09 9.50 -15.73
C LYS A 90 6.04 9.62 -14.21
N PRO A 91 5.10 8.95 -13.53
CA PRO A 91 5.01 9.06 -12.07
C PRO A 91 6.27 8.51 -11.42
N ALA A 92 6.76 9.20 -10.40
CA ALA A 92 7.78 8.65 -9.53
C ALA A 92 7.13 7.55 -8.66
N PHE A 93 7.80 6.41 -8.52
CA PHE A 93 7.20 5.26 -7.84
C PHE A 93 8.21 4.51 -6.99
N ALA A 94 7.80 4.15 -5.78
CA ALA A 94 8.51 3.27 -4.87
C ALA A 94 7.58 2.14 -4.39
N ALA A 95 8.19 1.01 -4.01
CA ALA A 95 7.52 -0.06 -3.29
C ALA A 95 8.11 -0.14 -1.89
N THR A 96 7.31 0.19 -0.89
CA THR A 96 7.69 0.16 0.52
C THR A 96 7.42 -1.23 1.08
N VAL A 97 8.44 -1.85 1.67
CA VAL A 97 8.34 -3.16 2.32
C VAL A 97 8.44 -2.97 3.82
N MET A 98 7.41 -3.39 4.55
CA MET A 98 7.30 -3.26 6.00
C MET A 98 7.06 -4.62 6.64
N GLU A 99 7.49 -4.78 7.88
CA GLU A 99 7.08 -5.89 8.73
C GLU A 99 5.55 -5.98 8.79
N MET A 100 5.01 -7.18 8.66
CA MET A 100 3.59 -7.43 8.82
C MET A 100 3.23 -7.47 10.30
N VAL A 101 2.34 -6.57 10.72
CA VAL A 101 1.77 -6.60 12.07
C VAL A 101 0.66 -7.64 12.13
N ASP A 102 0.77 -8.59 13.09
CA ASP A 102 -0.28 -9.54 13.43
C ASP A 102 -1.36 -8.84 14.28
N ALA A 103 -2.20 -8.06 13.60
CA ALA A 103 -3.19 -7.20 14.25
C ALA A 103 -4.44 -8.00 14.65
N ALA A 104 -4.75 -8.01 15.96
CA ALA A 104 -6.06 -8.46 16.44
C ALA A 104 -7.17 -7.45 16.07
N THR A 105 -6.82 -6.17 16.02
CA THR A 105 -7.69 -5.05 15.65
C THR A 105 -6.87 -3.99 14.92
N ALA A 106 -7.46 -3.36 13.92
CA ALA A 106 -6.85 -2.26 13.17
C ALA A 106 -7.94 -1.25 12.76
N GLY A 107 -7.53 -0.07 12.30
CA GLY A 107 -8.47 1.01 12.02
C GLY A 107 -7.87 2.20 11.29
N VAL A 108 -8.72 3.21 11.10
CA VAL A 108 -8.37 4.53 10.55
C VAL A 108 -8.71 5.60 11.57
N ALA A 109 -7.80 6.55 11.79
CA ALA A 109 -8.02 7.67 12.69
C ALA A 109 -7.92 8.99 11.93
N PHE A 110 -8.84 9.90 12.22
CA PHE A 110 -8.85 11.27 11.74
C PHE A 110 -8.70 12.18 12.96
N SER A 111 -7.65 13.01 12.97
CA SER A 111 -7.38 13.97 14.06
C SER A 111 -8.33 15.17 14.08
N ALA A 112 -9.21 15.27 13.09
CA ALA A 112 -10.31 16.21 13.00
C ALA A 112 -11.50 15.45 12.43
N ASN A 113 -12.70 15.67 12.94
CA ASN A 113 -13.87 14.88 12.59
C ASN A 113 -14.32 15.23 11.16
N PRO A 114 -14.17 14.30 10.19
CA PRO A 114 -14.47 14.57 8.79
C PRO A 114 -15.98 14.67 8.51
N LEU A 115 -16.85 14.32 9.48
CA LEU A 115 -18.30 14.30 9.30
C LEU A 115 -18.96 15.65 9.60
N ASN A 116 -18.37 16.44 10.51
CA ASN A 116 -18.87 17.75 10.92
C ASN A 116 -17.83 18.87 10.76
N SER A 117 -16.59 18.54 10.35
CA SER A 117 -15.44 19.47 10.25
C SER A 117 -14.99 20.05 11.59
N ASP A 118 -15.30 19.39 12.70
CA ASP A 118 -14.80 19.81 14.01
C ASP A 118 -13.33 19.42 14.16
N LEU A 119 -12.48 20.41 14.48
CA LEU A 119 -11.03 20.22 14.62
C LEU A 119 -10.64 19.78 16.03
N ASP A 120 -11.54 19.92 17.00
CA ASP A 120 -11.32 19.51 18.39
C ASP A 120 -11.83 18.07 18.63
N GLU A 121 -12.56 17.48 17.67
CA GLU A 121 -13.00 16.07 17.73
C GLU A 121 -12.10 15.14 16.90
N MET A 122 -11.60 14.06 17.51
CA MET A 122 -10.97 12.93 16.83
C MET A 122 -11.99 11.84 16.52
N LEU A 123 -11.95 11.28 15.31
CA LEU A 123 -12.77 10.14 14.90
C LEU A 123 -11.87 8.92 14.64
N VAL A 124 -12.24 7.77 15.21
CA VAL A 124 -11.57 6.48 14.99
C VAL A 124 -12.57 5.43 14.53
N ASP A 125 -12.32 4.84 13.36
CA ASP A 125 -13.02 3.65 12.87
C ASP A 125 -12.12 2.42 13.10
N ALA A 126 -12.64 1.37 13.75
CA ALA A 126 -11.88 0.16 14.09
C ALA A 126 -12.63 -1.13 13.77
N GLY A 127 -11.89 -2.17 13.39
CA GLY A 127 -12.42 -3.50 13.10
C GLY A 127 -11.43 -4.62 13.43
N TYR A 128 -11.93 -5.84 13.58
CA TYR A 128 -11.10 -7.01 13.87
C TYR A 128 -10.19 -7.38 12.68
N GLY A 129 -8.99 -7.86 13.00
CA GLY A 129 -8.01 -8.31 12.03
C GLY A 129 -7.26 -7.17 11.34
N LEU A 130 -6.92 -7.37 10.06
CA LEU A 130 -6.11 -6.45 9.28
C LEU A 130 -6.92 -5.21 8.84
N GLY A 131 -6.27 -4.05 8.90
CA GLY A 131 -6.92 -2.76 8.64
C GLY A 131 -7.39 -2.53 7.21
N GLU A 132 -6.99 -3.35 6.24
CA GLU A 132 -7.43 -3.23 4.84
C GLU A 132 -8.96 -3.24 4.72
N SER A 133 -9.62 -4.09 5.51
CA SER A 133 -11.08 -4.21 5.53
C SER A 133 -11.81 -2.96 6.03
N VAL A 134 -11.18 -2.21 6.93
CA VAL A 134 -11.70 -0.92 7.42
C VAL A 134 -11.46 0.16 6.36
N VAL A 135 -10.27 0.16 5.75
CA VAL A 135 -9.87 1.16 4.74
C VAL A 135 -10.69 1.05 3.46
N ASP A 136 -10.98 -0.16 2.99
CA ASP A 136 -11.78 -0.39 1.77
C ASP A 136 -13.30 -0.40 2.01
N GLY A 137 -13.73 -0.32 3.27
CA GLY A 137 -15.13 -0.30 3.67
C GLY A 137 -15.87 -1.62 3.47
N SER A 138 -15.15 -2.75 3.34
CA SER A 138 -15.75 -4.09 3.16
C SER A 138 -16.43 -4.62 4.42
N ILE A 139 -16.14 -4.04 5.59
CA ILE A 139 -16.81 -4.33 6.85
C ILE A 139 -17.49 -3.11 7.45
N VAL A 140 -18.47 -3.34 8.32
CA VAL A 140 -19.00 -2.30 9.21
C VAL A 140 -18.06 -2.20 10.41
N ALA A 141 -17.29 -1.12 10.47
CA ALA A 141 -16.38 -0.82 11.56
C ALA A 141 -17.11 -0.19 12.76
N ASP A 142 -16.58 -0.42 13.96
CA ASP A 142 -16.99 0.34 15.15
C ASP A 142 -16.42 1.75 15.06
N ARG A 143 -17.22 2.76 15.42
CA ARG A 143 -16.86 4.18 15.36
C ARG A 143 -16.82 4.81 16.74
N PHE A 144 -15.73 5.49 17.03
CA PHE A 144 -15.50 6.24 18.26
C PHE A 144 -15.24 7.71 17.92
N VAL A 145 -15.85 8.60 18.69
CA VAL A 145 -15.60 10.06 18.63
C VAL A 145 -15.08 10.49 19.98
N TRP A 146 -14.00 11.27 19.99
CA TRP A 146 -13.35 11.80 21.18
C TRP A 146 -13.21 13.32 21.07
N ASP A 147 -13.60 14.04 22.12
CA ASP A 147 -13.49 15.50 22.31
C ASP A 147 -12.51 15.76 23.48
#